data_AF-A0A9D4WR42-F1
#
_entry.id   AF-A0A9D4WR42-F1
#
_cell.length_a   1.000
_cell.length_b   1.000
_cell.length_c   1.000
_cell.angle_alpha   90.00
_cell.angle_beta   90.00
_cell.angle_gamma   90.00
#
_symmetry.space_group_name_H-M   'P 1'
#
loop_
_entity.id
_entity.type
_entity.pdbx_description
1 polymer ?
#
loop_
_entity_poly.entity_id
_entity_poly.type
_entity_poly.pdbx_seq_one_letter_code
_entity_poly.pdbx_strand_id
1 'polypeptide(L)'
;MDLEVNDAVIVLNSLDHLVAINDVALDLDKSSKRRRLNIRRPELHGVSFKALTPTKSETLELPFSVNDIKELIRSYAGDKSSSPDDYNMASYKVAWNIIKLDLWEYVNEFFRTAHLPRRFLVHSFP
;
A
#
# COMPACT_ATOMS: atom_id res chain seq x y z
N MET A 1 6.88 43.65 -49.29
CA MET A 1 5.85 42.59 -49.37
C MET A 1 6.30 41.51 -48.42
N ASP A 2 5.92 41.71 -47.18
CA ASP A 2 6.58 41.15 -46.00
C ASP A 2 5.87 39.87 -45.58
N LEU A 3 6.24 38.75 -46.21
CA LEU A 3 5.60 37.45 -45.95
C LEU A 3 6.58 36.29 -45.69
N GLU A 4 7.90 36.50 -45.62
CA GLU A 4 8.86 35.41 -45.38
C GLU A 4 9.56 35.40 -44.02
N VAL A 5 9.37 36.44 -43.19
CA VAL A 5 10.03 36.49 -41.87
C VAL A 5 9.16 35.91 -40.75
N ASN A 6 7.83 35.89 -40.90
CA ASN A 6 6.94 35.45 -39.83
C ASN A 6 6.75 33.93 -39.74
N ASP A 7 6.92 33.19 -40.84
CA ASP A 7 6.77 31.73 -40.83
C ASP A 7 7.96 31.03 -40.16
N ALA A 8 9.17 31.57 -40.28
CA ALA A 8 10.36 31.03 -39.63
C ALA A 8 10.36 31.25 -38.11
N VAL A 9 9.81 32.36 -37.63
CA VAL A 9 9.70 32.67 -36.19
C VAL A 9 8.71 31.74 -35.49
N ILE A 10 7.64 31.31 -36.18
CA ILE A 10 6.67 30.35 -35.64
C ILE A 10 7.29 28.95 -35.49
N VAL A 11 8.12 28.52 -36.46
CA VAL A 11 8.80 27.21 -36.39
C VAL A 11 9.87 27.20 -35.28
N LEU A 12 10.60 28.29 -35.10
CA LEU A 12 11.60 28.41 -34.02
C LEU A 12 10.95 28.45 -32.63
N ASN A 13 9.86 29.21 -32.44
CA ASN A 13 9.13 29.24 -31.17
C ASN A 13 8.38 27.92 -30.86
N SER A 14 8.12 27.08 -31.86
CA SER A 14 7.49 25.77 -31.67
C SER A 14 8.48 24.69 -31.20
N LEU A 15 9.78 24.85 -31.45
CA LEU A 15 10.81 23.89 -31.00
C LEU A 15 11.24 24.12 -29.54
N ASP A 16 11.17 25.36 -29.06
CA ASP A 16 11.51 25.68 -27.65
C ASP A 16 10.61 24.95 -26.65
N HIS A 17 9.35 24.68 -27.01
CA HIS A 17 8.44 23.88 -26.19
C HIS A 17 8.78 22.38 -26.15
N LEU A 18 9.40 21.83 -27.21
CA LEU A 18 9.77 20.40 -27.27
C LEU A 18 11.12 20.13 -26.60
N VAL A 19 12.05 21.09 -26.64
CA VAL A 19 13.35 20.99 -25.94
C VAL A 19 13.13 20.94 -24.42
N ALA A 20 12.21 21.76 -23.89
CA ALA A 20 11.87 21.75 -22.47
C ALA A 20 11.21 20.43 -22.00
N ILE A 21 10.46 19.74 -22.87
CA ILE A 21 9.80 18.47 -22.53
C ILE A 21 10.81 17.31 -22.44
N ASN A 22 11.83 17.30 -23.32
CA ASN A 22 12.88 16.26 -23.27
C ASN A 22 13.81 16.41 -22.06
N ASP A 23 14.09 17.64 -21.63
CA ASP A 23 14.88 17.89 -20.42
C ASP A 23 14.16 17.43 -19.15
N VAL A 24 12.83 17.60 -19.08
CA VAL A 24 12.01 17.06 -17.99
C VAL A 24 11.91 15.52 -18.04
N ALA A 25 11.85 14.93 -19.24
CA ALA A 25 11.74 13.48 -19.41
C ALA A 25 13.02 12.73 -18.98
N LEU A 26 14.21 13.33 -19.16
CA LEU A 26 15.48 12.73 -18.74
C LEU A 26 15.73 12.81 -17.23
N ASP A 27 15.07 13.74 -16.53
CA ASP A 27 15.19 13.87 -15.07
C ASP A 27 14.28 12.90 -14.29
N LEU A 28 13.15 12.49 -14.88
CA LEU A 28 12.25 11.49 -14.27
C LEU A 28 12.83 10.07 -14.29
N ASP A 29 13.56 9.69 -15.33
CA ASP A 29 14.14 8.34 -15.47
C ASP A 29 15.37 8.14 -14.56
N LYS A 30 16.20 9.16 -14.36
CA LYS A 30 17.36 9.09 -13.46
C LYS A 30 16.98 9.16 -11.97
N SER A 31 15.77 9.58 -11.63
CA SER A 31 15.29 9.65 -10.24
C SER A 31 14.67 8.34 -9.72
N SER A 32 14.62 7.28 -10.53
CA SER A 32 14.11 5.97 -10.10
C SER A 32 15.06 5.22 -9.15
N LYS A 33 16.25 5.77 -8.89
CA LYS A 33 17.03 5.40 -7.70
C LYS A 33 16.33 6.02 -6.49
N ARG A 34 15.51 5.23 -5.77
CA ARG A 34 14.87 5.59 -4.49
C ARG A 34 15.82 6.45 -3.66
N ARG A 35 15.75 7.78 -3.81
CA ARG A 35 16.44 8.69 -2.92
C ARG A 35 15.72 8.49 -1.61
N ARG A 36 16.35 7.79 -0.67
CA ARG A 36 16.10 8.02 0.74
C ARG A 36 16.42 9.49 0.92
N LEU A 37 15.41 10.35 0.72
CA LEU A 37 15.46 11.71 1.19
C LEU A 37 15.94 11.56 2.64
N ASN A 38 17.05 12.21 2.98
CA ASN A 38 17.54 12.26 4.35
C ASN A 38 16.59 13.17 5.16
N ILE A 39 15.31 12.77 5.19
CA ILE A 39 14.27 13.37 6.00
C ILE A 39 14.67 12.95 7.39
N ARG A 40 15.29 13.89 8.12
CA ARG A 40 15.49 13.74 9.56
C ARG A 40 14.14 13.32 10.13
N ARG A 41 14.08 12.15 10.77
CA ARG A 41 12.87 11.64 11.40
C ARG A 41 12.33 12.78 12.29
N PRO A 42 11.09 13.28 12.06
CA PRO A 42 10.53 14.32 12.90
C PRO A 42 10.56 13.86 14.36
N GLU A 43 11.10 14.70 15.23
CA GLU A 43 11.11 14.41 16.65
C GLU A 43 9.79 14.89 17.25
N LEU A 44 9.07 14.00 17.92
CA LEU A 44 7.77 14.27 18.53
C LEU A 44 7.93 14.95 19.90
N HIS A 45 8.61 16.10 19.93
CA HIS A 45 8.76 16.90 21.15
C HIS A 45 7.43 17.56 21.53
N GLY A 46 7.01 17.44 22.80
CA GLY A 46 5.84 18.13 23.34
C GLY A 46 4.49 17.49 23.02
N VAL A 47 4.46 16.34 22.33
CA VAL A 47 3.22 15.59 22.08
C VAL A 47 2.97 14.60 23.22
N SER A 48 1.89 14.81 23.96
CA SER A 48 1.41 13.82 24.93
C SER A 48 0.57 12.76 24.21
N PHE A 49 1.03 11.51 24.22
CA PHE A 49 0.26 10.40 23.68
C PHE A 49 -0.76 9.93 24.72
N LYS A 50 -1.99 9.69 24.26
CA LYS A 50 -2.98 9.01 25.09
C LYS A 50 -2.50 7.58 25.36
N ALA A 51 -2.07 7.33 26.58
CA ALA A 51 -1.74 5.98 27.03
C ALA A 51 -3.02 5.14 27.15
N LEU A 52 -2.91 3.86 26.83
CA LEU A 52 -3.97 2.90 27.11
C LEU A 52 -4.02 2.64 28.63
N THR A 53 -5.22 2.39 29.14
CA THR A 53 -5.37 1.86 30.50
C THR A 53 -4.77 0.44 30.55
N PRO A 54 -4.22 0.00 31.70
CA PRO A 54 -3.60 -1.32 31.81
C PRO A 54 -4.54 -2.44 31.36
N THR A 55 -5.81 -2.39 31.78
CA THR A 55 -6.86 -3.34 31.35
C THR A 55 -7.06 -3.38 29.84
N LYS A 56 -6.97 -2.23 29.16
CA LYS A 56 -7.11 -2.17 27.71
C LYS A 56 -5.87 -2.70 26.99
N SER A 57 -4.69 -2.51 27.59
CA SER A 57 -3.44 -3.13 27.11
C SER A 57 -3.54 -4.64 27.16
N GLU A 58 -3.95 -5.19 28.31
CA GLU A 58 -4.13 -6.64 28.50
C GLU A 58 -5.11 -7.22 27.48
N THR A 59 -6.19 -6.50 27.16
CA THR A 59 -7.19 -6.96 26.18
C THR A 59 -6.60 -7.06 24.75
N LEU A 60 -5.64 -6.21 24.39
CA LEU A 60 -5.00 -6.24 23.07
C LEU A 60 -4.00 -7.39 22.90
N GLU A 61 -3.58 -8.00 24.02
CA GLU A 61 -2.64 -9.12 24.04
C GLU A 61 -3.36 -10.49 24.11
N LEU A 62 -4.69 -10.49 24.10
CA LEU A 62 -5.48 -11.71 24.10
C LEU A 62 -5.52 -12.38 22.72
N PRO A 63 -5.52 -13.73 22.67
CA PRO A 63 -5.70 -14.45 21.42
C PRO A 63 -7.10 -14.23 20.84
N PHE A 64 -7.20 -14.27 19.52
CA PHE A 64 -8.45 -14.09 18.81
C PHE A 64 -9.39 -15.28 19.01
N SER A 65 -10.68 -15.03 19.18
CA SER A 65 -11.70 -16.07 19.11
C SER A 65 -12.15 -16.31 17.67
N VAL A 66 -12.78 -17.47 17.43
CA VAL A 66 -13.42 -17.78 16.13
C VAL A 66 -14.48 -16.74 15.76
N ASN A 67 -15.19 -16.17 16.76
CA ASN A 67 -16.21 -15.16 16.51
C ASN A 67 -15.60 -13.81 16.10
N ASP A 68 -14.46 -13.41 16.68
CA ASP A 68 -13.78 -12.17 16.30
C ASP A 68 -13.38 -12.19 14.83
N ILE A 69 -12.84 -13.33 14.37
CA ILE A 69 -12.46 -13.54 12.97
C ILE A 69 -13.70 -13.52 12.07
N LYS A 70 -14.82 -14.11 12.51
CA LYS A 70 -16.09 -14.10 11.78
C LYS A 70 -16.62 -12.68 11.58
N GLU A 71 -16.61 -11.87 12.63
CA GLU A 71 -17.07 -10.49 12.58
C GLU A 71 -16.17 -9.63 11.70
N LEU A 72 -14.86 -9.84 11.75
CA LEU A 72 -13.90 -9.21 10.85
C LEU A 72 -14.21 -9.51 9.38
N ILE A 73 -14.38 -10.79 9.02
CA ILE A 73 -14.72 -11.20 7.65
C ILE A 73 -16.05 -10.58 7.23
N ARG A 74 -17.05 -10.57 8.11
CA ARG A 74 -18.39 -10.02 7.81
C ARG A 74 -18.36 -8.52 7.57
N SER A 75 -17.65 -7.76 8.41
CA SER A 75 -17.55 -6.30 8.35
C SER A 75 -16.79 -5.78 7.13
N TYR A 76 -15.97 -6.63 6.50
CA TYR A 76 -15.19 -6.25 5.34
C TYR A 76 -16.06 -6.17 4.08
N ALA A 77 -16.07 -5.00 3.43
CA ALA A 77 -16.66 -4.81 2.10
C ALA A 77 -15.74 -5.45 1.06
N GLY A 78 -16.26 -6.40 0.27
CA GLY A 78 -15.47 -7.26 -0.61
C GLY A 78 -14.95 -6.59 -1.89
N ASP A 79 -14.65 -5.29 -1.88
CA ASP A 79 -14.31 -4.51 -3.09
C ASP A 79 -12.79 -4.43 -3.40
N LYS A 80 -11.94 -5.04 -2.58
CA LYS A 80 -10.48 -4.83 -2.64
C LYS A 80 -9.66 -5.82 -3.48
N SER A 81 -10.26 -6.76 -4.21
CA SER A 81 -9.50 -7.54 -5.19
C SER A 81 -9.76 -7.01 -6.61
N SER A 82 -8.86 -6.14 -7.08
CA SER A 82 -8.77 -5.79 -8.50
C SER A 82 -8.03 -6.85 -9.33
N SER A 83 -7.45 -7.87 -8.68
CA SER A 83 -6.75 -8.96 -9.34
C SER A 83 -7.71 -10.00 -9.92
N PRO A 84 -7.37 -10.61 -11.08
CA PRO A 84 -8.12 -11.70 -11.71
C PRO A 84 -8.08 -13.04 -10.94
N ASP A 85 -7.50 -13.06 -9.73
CA ASP A 85 -7.60 -14.21 -8.84
C ASP A 85 -8.96 -14.13 -8.14
N ASP A 86 -9.89 -15.01 -8.51
CA ASP A 86 -11.30 -15.08 -8.07
C ASP A 86 -11.53 -15.27 -6.55
N TYR A 87 -10.52 -15.02 -5.72
CA TYR A 87 -10.55 -15.13 -4.27
C TYR A 87 -10.61 -13.75 -3.62
N ASN A 88 -11.82 -13.24 -3.45
CA ASN A 88 -12.09 -12.03 -2.67
C ASN A 88 -12.60 -12.39 -1.26
N MET A 89 -12.85 -11.37 -0.43
CA MET A 89 -13.40 -11.57 0.92
C MET A 89 -14.81 -12.20 0.91
N ALA A 90 -15.56 -12.11 -0.19
CA ALA A 90 -16.86 -12.78 -0.30
C ALA A 90 -16.71 -14.31 -0.33
N SER A 91 -15.63 -14.84 -0.93
CA SER A 91 -15.32 -16.28 -0.93
C SER A 91 -15.14 -16.80 0.51
N TYR A 92 -14.47 -16.04 1.37
CA TYR A 92 -14.32 -16.37 2.80
C TYR A 92 -15.65 -16.33 3.57
N LYS A 93 -16.57 -15.43 3.21
CA LYS A 93 -17.92 -15.39 3.79
C LYS A 93 -18.72 -16.64 3.46
N VAL A 94 -18.68 -17.09 2.20
CA VAL A 94 -19.40 -18.29 1.73
C VAL A 94 -18.79 -19.55 2.33
N ALA A 95 -17.46 -19.66 2.31
CA ALA A 95 -16.74 -20.85 2.78
C ALA A 95 -16.56 -20.91 4.31
N TRP A 96 -17.02 -19.91 5.07
CA TRP A 96 -16.76 -19.79 6.52
C TRP A 96 -17.01 -21.07 7.31
N ASN A 97 -18.13 -21.76 7.05
CA ASN A 97 -18.48 -22.98 7.77
C ASN A 97 -17.48 -24.12 7.56
N ILE A 98 -16.71 -24.08 6.48
CA ILE A 98 -15.68 -25.04 6.11
C ILE A 98 -14.32 -24.60 6.69
N ILE A 99 -13.92 -23.34 6.47
CA ILE A 99 -12.54 -22.87 6.74
C ILE A 99 -12.32 -22.28 8.15
N LYS A 100 -13.39 -22.08 8.94
CA LYS A 100 -13.33 -21.32 10.21
C LYS A 100 -12.27 -21.81 11.20
N LEU A 101 -12.04 -23.12 11.29
CA LEU A 101 -11.10 -23.70 12.26
C LEU A 101 -9.67 -23.52 11.77
N ASP A 102 -9.38 -23.91 10.52
CA ASP A 102 -8.07 -23.75 9.91
C ASP A 102 -7.61 -22.28 9.90
N LEU A 103 -8.53 -21.37 9.59
CA LEU A 103 -8.25 -19.93 9.58
C LEU A 103 -7.99 -19.40 11.00
N TRP A 104 -8.76 -19.86 11.99
CA TRP A 104 -8.54 -19.48 13.39
C TRP A 104 -7.20 -19.99 13.92
N GLU A 105 -6.88 -21.26 13.67
CA GLU A 105 -5.62 -21.86 14.08
C GLU A 105 -4.43 -21.14 13.43
N TYR A 106 -4.53 -20.84 12.13
CA TYR A 106 -3.52 -20.06 11.41
C TYR A 106 -3.29 -18.67 12.02
N VAL A 107 -4.37 -17.92 12.27
CA VAL A 107 -4.28 -16.57 12.85
C VAL A 107 -3.72 -16.62 14.27
N ASN A 108 -4.10 -17.62 15.05
CA ASN A 108 -3.61 -17.79 16.42
C ASN A 108 -2.14 -18.21 16.47
N GLU A 109 -1.71 -19.08 15.56
CA GLU A 109 -0.31 -19.47 15.42
C GLU A 109 0.54 -18.27 14.99
N PHE A 110 0.07 -17.48 14.04
CA PHE A 110 0.72 -16.22 13.65
C PHE A 110 0.80 -15.24 14.82
N PHE A 111 -0.28 -15.09 15.59
CA PHE A 111 -0.28 -14.22 16.77
C PHE A 111 0.77 -14.63 17.80
N ARG A 112 0.96 -15.93 18.02
CA ARG A 112 1.93 -16.47 18.99
C ARG A 112 3.37 -16.43 18.49
N THR A 113 3.60 -16.69 17.21
CA THR A 113 4.94 -16.93 16.66
C THR A 113 5.49 -15.76 15.83
N ALA A 114 4.63 -14.84 15.42
CA ALA A 114 4.90 -13.80 14.42
C ALA A 114 5.45 -14.35 13.09
N HIS A 115 5.27 -15.66 12.81
CA HIS A 115 5.76 -16.30 11.61
C HIS A 115 4.66 -16.42 10.56
N LEU A 116 4.89 -15.80 9.40
CA LEU A 116 4.13 -16.08 8.19
C LEU A 116 4.80 -17.21 7.41
N PRO A 117 4.03 -18.14 6.83
CA PRO A 117 4.57 -19.13 5.91
C PRO A 117 5.35 -18.45 4.79
N ARG A 118 6.49 -19.03 4.41
CA ARG A 118 7.39 -18.47 3.38
C ARG A 118 6.68 -18.15 2.06
N ARG A 119 5.59 -18.85 1.73
CA ARG A 119 4.80 -18.63 0.51
C ARG A 119 4.09 -17.27 0.47
N PHE A 120 3.89 -16.61 1.61
CA PHE A 120 3.36 -15.24 1.69
C PHE A 120 4.46 -14.17 1.65
N LEU A 121 5.73 -14.56 1.77
CA LEU A 121 6.88 -13.64 1.79
C LEU A 121 7.57 -13.50 0.41
N VAL A 122 7.16 -14.30 -0.58
CA VAL A 122 7.83 -14.42 -1.90
C VAL A 122 7.38 -13.41 -2.97
N HIS A 123 6.57 -12.41 -2.62
CA HIS A 123 6.35 -11.23 -3.48
C HIS A 123 7.05 -9.96 -2.96
N SER A 124 8.11 -10.12 -2.18
CA SER A 124 9.10 -9.04 -2.06
C SER A 124 9.74 -8.86 -3.44
N PHE A 125 9.20 -7.91 -4.21
CA PHE A 125 9.74 -7.45 -5.49
C PHE A 125 11.26 -7.19 -5.35
N PRO A 126 12.07 -7.53 -6.37
CA PRO A 126 13.48 -7.16 -6.43
C PRO A 126 13.68 -5.63 -6.39
#